data_AF-A0A7W8K236-F1
#
_entry.id   AF-A0A7W8K236-F1
#
_cell.length_a   1.000
_cell.length_b   1.000
_cell.length_c   1.000
_cell.angle_alpha   90.00
_cell.angle_beta   90.00
_cell.angle_gamma   90.00
#
_symmetry.space_group_name_H-M   'P 1'
#
loop_
_entity.id
_entity.type
_entity.pdbx_description
1 polymer ?
#
loop_
_entity_poly.entity_id
_entity_poly.type
_entity_poly.pdbx_seq_one_letter_code
_entity_poly.pdbx_strand_id
1 'polypeptide(L)'
;MKKFTLFAAAAAVGLSVAGAQTWTTDDGTYTLKGCYPSAGAVRCDLGYIYTRSDSAAQSFKPGYYEVVGTDGKTYTAKQIAVGGNPMSTNVINQTYYKGISVPFSIIFDAPSSMTSFQVMALERVVVNNVPIRGATPTPAPAPIKPPTTGSTANYNAVLSNCKADAKGVLTCTAVLTPRR
;
A
#
# COMPACT_ATOMS: atom_id res chain seq x y z
N MET A 1 10.05 -6.40 -53.68
CA MET A 1 9.68 -7.13 -52.44
C MET A 1 10.32 -6.40 -51.27
N LYS A 2 9.60 -5.46 -50.62
CA LYS A 2 10.12 -4.65 -49.50
C LYS A 2 9.66 -5.31 -48.19
N LYS A 3 10.61 -5.84 -47.42
CA LYS A 3 10.39 -6.46 -46.11
C LYS A 3 10.17 -5.35 -45.08
N PHE A 4 9.00 -5.34 -44.42
CA PHE A 4 8.72 -4.50 -43.25
C PHE A 4 9.09 -5.27 -41.98
N THR A 5 10.14 -4.83 -41.30
CA THR A 5 10.53 -5.33 -39.99
C THR A 5 9.77 -4.54 -38.94
N LEU A 6 8.84 -5.19 -38.23
CA LEU A 6 8.14 -4.64 -37.07
C LEU A 6 9.08 -4.68 -35.86
N PHE A 7 9.48 -3.50 -35.37
CA PHE A 7 10.08 -3.37 -34.04
C PHE A 7 8.97 -3.44 -33.00
N ALA A 8 8.91 -4.55 -32.26
CA ALA A 8 8.10 -4.66 -31.06
C ALA A 8 8.67 -3.72 -29.98
N ALA A 9 7.99 -2.63 -29.71
CA ALA A 9 8.29 -1.78 -28.56
C ALA A 9 7.92 -2.55 -27.29
N ALA A 10 8.90 -3.21 -26.67
CA ALA A 10 8.78 -3.71 -25.32
C ALA A 10 8.63 -2.50 -24.39
N ALA A 11 7.40 -2.22 -23.97
CA ALA A 11 7.13 -1.26 -22.91
C ALA A 11 7.80 -1.79 -21.64
N ALA A 12 8.99 -1.25 -21.34
CA ALA A 12 9.62 -1.42 -20.04
C ALA A 12 8.66 -0.83 -19.00
N VAL A 13 7.90 -1.70 -18.34
CA VAL A 13 7.14 -1.34 -17.15
C VAL A 13 8.19 -0.96 -16.12
N GLY A 14 8.49 0.34 -16.04
CA GLY A 14 9.36 0.89 -15.03
C GLY A 14 8.77 0.54 -13.68
N LEU A 15 9.38 -0.44 -13.01
CA LEU A 15 9.22 -0.64 -11.58
C LEU A 15 9.70 0.67 -10.95
N SER A 16 8.77 1.57 -10.65
CA SER A 16 9.05 2.78 -9.91
C SER A 16 9.61 2.34 -8.58
N VAL A 17 10.93 2.41 -8.43
CA VAL A 17 11.59 2.26 -7.15
C VAL A 17 10.98 3.35 -6.28
N ALA A 18 10.16 2.95 -5.32
CA ALA A 18 9.59 3.85 -4.33
C ALA A 18 10.75 4.70 -3.81
N GLY A 19 10.73 6.01 -4.09
CA GLY A 19 11.72 6.93 -3.55
C GLY A 19 11.77 6.73 -2.04
N ALA A 20 12.95 6.77 -1.44
CA ALA A 20 13.09 6.62 -0.01
C ALA A 20 12.20 7.68 0.69
N GLN A 21 11.08 7.24 1.27
CA GLN A 21 10.15 8.12 1.95
C GLN A 21 10.68 8.33 3.37
N THR A 22 10.90 9.57 3.77
CA THR A 22 11.31 9.96 5.12
C THR A 22 10.26 10.85 5.75
N TRP A 23 10.05 10.70 7.05
CA TRP A 23 9.16 11.57 7.80
C TRP A 23 9.67 11.73 9.22
N THR A 24 9.41 12.90 9.79
CA THR A 24 9.88 13.28 11.12
C THR A 24 8.67 13.43 12.04
N THR A 25 8.78 12.80 13.20
CA THR A 25 7.86 12.89 14.33
C THR A 25 8.51 13.73 15.43
N ASP A 26 7.81 13.97 16.53
CA ASP A 26 8.36 14.70 17.68
C ASP A 26 9.53 13.95 18.34
N ASP A 27 9.53 12.61 18.28
CA ASP A 27 10.53 11.78 18.95
C ASP A 27 11.65 11.30 18.02
N GLY A 28 11.39 11.19 16.71
CA GLY A 28 12.43 10.77 15.76
C GLY A 28 12.04 10.83 14.28
N THR A 29 13.03 10.55 13.43
CA THR A 29 12.87 10.46 11.98
C THR A 29 12.81 9.00 11.56
N TYR A 30 11.80 8.67 10.77
CA TYR A 30 11.65 7.37 10.14
C TYR A 30 12.01 7.45 8.65
N THR A 31 12.57 6.38 8.12
CA THR A 31 12.93 6.23 6.72
C THR A 31 12.41 4.89 6.20
N LEU A 32 11.42 4.90 5.32
CA LEU A 32 10.93 3.69 4.67
C LEU A 32 12.03 3.05 3.82
N LYS A 33 12.33 1.78 4.06
CA LYS A 33 13.18 0.95 3.20
C LYS A 33 12.33 0.16 2.20
N GLY A 34 11.16 -0.30 2.64
CA GLY A 34 10.13 -0.87 1.77
C GLY A 34 9.13 -1.73 2.53
N CYS A 35 8.00 -2.00 1.90
CA CYS A 35 7.02 -2.98 2.36
C CYS A 35 6.99 -4.19 1.43
N TYR A 36 6.68 -5.37 1.96
CA TYR A 36 6.59 -6.62 1.22
C TYR A 36 5.65 -7.63 1.90
N PRO A 37 5.05 -8.56 1.15
CA PRO A 37 4.24 -9.64 1.71
C PRO A 37 5.07 -10.55 2.62
N SER A 38 4.51 -10.96 3.76
CA SER A 38 5.17 -11.89 4.69
C SER A 38 4.12 -12.72 5.45
N ALA A 39 4.16 -14.05 5.27
CA ALA A 39 3.32 -15.01 6.02
C ALA A 39 1.82 -14.64 6.11
N GLY A 40 1.22 -14.21 4.99
CA GLY A 40 -0.20 -13.81 4.93
C GLY A 40 -0.51 -12.38 5.38
N ALA A 41 0.52 -11.65 5.84
CA ALA A 41 0.47 -10.26 6.26
C ALA A 41 1.36 -9.38 5.34
N VAL A 42 1.48 -8.10 5.68
CA VAL A 42 2.44 -7.18 5.04
C VAL A 42 3.43 -6.68 6.08
N ARG A 43 4.72 -6.85 5.78
CA ARG A 43 5.83 -6.33 6.59
C ARG A 43 6.40 -5.09 5.94
N CYS A 44 6.69 -4.08 6.74
CA CYS A 44 7.43 -2.88 6.32
C CYS A 44 8.70 -2.74 7.14
N ASP A 45 9.82 -2.54 6.45
CA ASP A 45 11.11 -2.26 7.07
C ASP A 45 11.45 -0.78 6.91
N LEU A 46 11.95 -0.20 7.99
CA LEU A 46 12.25 1.21 8.17
C LEU A 46 13.60 1.37 8.88
N GLY A 47 14.21 2.54 8.72
CA GLY A 47 15.20 3.05 9.67
C GLY A 47 14.53 4.04 10.62
N TYR A 48 14.89 4.02 11.90
CA TYR A 48 14.45 5.00 12.90
C TYR A 48 15.68 5.70 13.50
N ILE A 49 15.64 7.03 13.56
CA ILE A 49 16.68 7.86 14.19
C ILE A 49 16.00 8.68 15.28
N TYR A 50 16.44 8.50 16.52
CA TYR A 50 16.01 9.36 17.63
C TYR A 50 16.64 10.75 17.53
N THR A 51 15.86 11.82 17.69
CA THR A 51 16.33 13.19 17.43
C THR A 51 16.19 14.15 18.62
N ARG A 52 15.39 13.80 19.64
CA ARG A 52 14.92 14.74 20.65
C ARG A 52 15.94 15.10 21.75
N SER A 53 16.59 14.13 22.38
CA SER A 53 17.62 14.33 23.42
C SER A 53 18.85 13.45 23.14
N ASP A 54 19.93 13.60 23.91
CA ASP A 54 21.15 12.78 23.76
C ASP A 54 20.86 11.28 23.91
N SER A 55 19.99 10.93 24.85
CA SER A 55 19.35 9.61 24.93
C SER A 55 18.01 9.67 25.66
N ALA A 56 17.16 8.68 25.40
CA ALA A 56 15.92 8.45 26.15
C ALA A 56 15.47 6.98 26.04
N ALA A 57 14.78 6.51 27.08
CA ALA A 57 14.03 5.26 27.02
C ALA A 57 12.74 5.50 26.22
N GLN A 58 12.59 4.80 25.10
CA GLN A 58 11.38 4.85 24.27
C GLN A 58 10.66 3.51 24.33
N SER A 59 9.34 3.60 24.18
CA SER A 59 8.48 2.43 24.08
C SER A 59 7.63 2.52 22.83
N PHE A 60 7.64 1.47 22.03
CA PHE A 60 6.87 1.37 20.81
C PHE A 60 5.76 0.33 21.01
N LYS A 61 4.56 0.68 20.53
CA LYS A 61 3.38 -0.18 20.61
C LYS A 61 2.74 -0.29 19.22
N PRO A 62 2.32 -1.48 18.79
CA PRO A 62 1.64 -1.68 17.52
C PRO A 62 0.43 -0.76 17.31
N GLY A 63 -0.32 -0.45 18.38
CA GLY A 63 -1.48 0.45 18.32
C GLY A 63 -1.18 1.92 17.93
N TYR A 64 0.10 2.31 17.77
CA TYR A 64 0.49 3.62 17.28
C TYR A 64 0.74 3.65 15.76
N TYR A 65 0.59 2.50 15.10
CA TYR A 65 0.91 2.30 13.69
C TYR A 65 -0.28 1.71 12.95
N GLU A 66 -0.74 2.42 11.93
CA GLU A 66 -1.91 2.04 11.15
C GLU A 66 -1.66 2.28 9.67
N VAL A 67 -2.34 1.51 8.83
CA VAL A 67 -2.34 1.70 7.37
C VAL A 67 -3.76 1.63 6.85
N VAL A 68 -4.04 2.39 5.79
CA VAL A 68 -5.29 2.30 5.03
C VAL A 68 -4.99 1.60 3.71
N GLY A 69 -5.66 0.48 3.47
CA GLY A 69 -5.53 -0.29 2.25
C GLY A 69 -6.19 0.39 1.05
N THR A 70 -5.95 -0.14 -0.15
CA THR A 70 -6.65 0.29 -1.37
C THR A 70 -8.14 -0.04 -1.38
N ASP A 71 -8.58 -0.94 -0.50
CA ASP A 71 -9.97 -1.26 -0.23
C ASP A 71 -10.65 -0.29 0.75
N GLY A 72 -9.92 0.71 1.26
CA GLY A 72 -10.39 1.72 2.20
C GLY A 72 -10.47 1.23 3.65
N LYS A 73 -10.02 0.02 3.96
CA LYS A 73 -10.00 -0.50 5.34
C LYS A 73 -8.74 -0.07 6.08
N THR A 74 -8.89 0.19 7.37
CA THR A 74 -7.77 0.41 8.27
C THR A 74 -7.25 -0.91 8.82
N TYR A 75 -5.94 -1.10 8.77
CA TYR A 75 -5.23 -2.23 9.37
C TYR A 75 -4.24 -1.70 10.40
N THR A 76 -4.28 -2.26 11.59
CA THR A 76 -3.33 -1.91 12.66
C THR A 76 -2.09 -2.80 12.58
N ALA A 77 -0.97 -2.33 13.11
CA ALA A 77 0.17 -3.20 13.31
C ALA A 77 -0.16 -4.29 14.34
N LYS A 78 0.36 -5.50 14.09
CA LYS A 78 0.30 -6.65 14.99
C LYS A 78 1.57 -6.77 15.83
N GLN A 79 2.70 -6.59 15.18
CA GLN A 79 4.02 -6.78 15.77
C GLN A 79 4.98 -5.74 15.24
N ILE A 80 5.95 -5.42 16.07
CA ILE A 80 7.04 -4.50 15.76
C ILE A 80 8.36 -5.07 16.27
N ALA A 81 9.44 -4.71 15.60
CA ALA A 81 10.81 -5.00 16.01
C ALA A 81 11.64 -3.73 15.85
N VAL A 82 12.45 -3.39 16.85
CA VAL A 82 13.26 -2.16 16.83
C VAL A 82 14.64 -2.43 17.40
N GLY A 83 15.69 -1.91 16.78
CA GLY A 83 17.07 -2.02 17.30
C GLY A 83 17.63 -3.44 17.27
N GLY A 84 17.12 -4.30 16.37
CA GLY A 84 17.54 -5.70 16.27
C GLY A 84 16.84 -6.65 17.24
N ASN A 85 15.91 -6.14 18.07
CA ASN A 85 15.07 -6.98 18.91
C ASN A 85 14.13 -7.85 18.07
N PRO A 86 13.71 -9.03 18.58
CA PRO A 86 12.71 -9.86 17.91
C PRO A 86 11.36 -9.15 17.79
N MET A 87 10.54 -9.60 16.83
CA MET A 87 9.16 -9.12 16.67
C MET A 87 8.35 -9.36 17.95
N SER A 88 7.74 -8.30 18.46
CA SER A 88 6.96 -8.30 19.70
C SER A 88 5.70 -7.46 19.53
N THR A 89 4.69 -7.74 20.35
CA THR A 89 3.52 -6.88 20.48
C THR A 89 3.79 -5.64 21.32
N ASN A 90 4.94 -5.56 21.99
CA ASN A 90 5.40 -4.37 22.69
C ASN A 90 6.94 -4.32 22.74
N VAL A 91 7.51 -3.16 22.46
CA VAL A 91 8.94 -2.88 22.71
C VAL A 91 8.96 -1.81 23.78
N ILE A 92 9.46 -2.14 24.97
CA ILE A 92 9.33 -1.29 26.16
C ILE A 92 10.71 -0.89 26.68
N ASN A 93 10.83 0.36 27.11
CA ASN A 93 11.98 0.92 27.82
C ASN A 93 13.34 0.66 27.14
N GLN A 94 13.37 0.76 25.81
CA GLN A 94 14.62 0.64 25.05
C GLN A 94 15.30 2.00 24.99
N THR A 95 16.58 2.07 25.36
CA THR A 95 17.34 3.32 25.30
C THR A 95 17.83 3.55 23.88
N TYR A 96 17.48 4.71 23.33
CA TYR A 96 17.98 5.18 22.03
C TYR A 96 18.85 6.40 22.23
N TYR A 97 19.90 6.50 21.41
CA TYR A 97 20.83 7.63 21.41
C TYR A 97 20.57 8.51 20.19
N LYS A 98 20.76 9.82 20.37
CA LYS A 98 20.54 10.80 19.33
C LYS A 98 21.36 10.49 18.07
N GLY A 99 20.72 10.58 16.90
CA GLY A 99 21.41 10.48 15.62
C GLY A 99 21.83 9.05 15.22
N ILE A 100 21.64 8.04 16.07
CA ILE A 100 21.93 6.65 15.72
C ILE A 100 20.72 6.04 15.01
N SER A 101 20.91 5.64 13.74
CA SER A 101 19.88 4.92 13.00
C SER A 101 19.82 3.46 13.46
N VAL A 102 18.63 3.04 13.88
CA VAL A 102 18.34 1.65 14.23
C VAL A 102 17.36 1.03 13.22
N PRO A 103 17.44 -0.29 12.97
CA PRO A 103 16.43 -0.96 12.16
C PRO A 103 15.10 -0.97 12.90
N PHE A 104 14.02 -0.76 12.16
CA PHE A 104 12.64 -0.76 12.66
C PHE A 104 11.78 -1.55 11.68
N SER A 105 11.05 -2.54 12.14
CA SER A 105 10.18 -3.37 11.31
C SER A 105 8.78 -3.43 11.91
N ILE A 106 7.76 -3.39 11.05
CA ILE A 106 6.35 -3.43 11.42
C ILE A 106 5.66 -4.51 10.59
N ILE A 107 4.80 -5.31 11.22
CA ILE A 107 3.89 -6.23 10.53
C ILE A 107 2.47 -5.70 10.70
N PHE A 108 1.81 -5.40 9.59
CA PHE A 108 0.40 -5.03 9.53
C PHE A 108 -0.45 -6.25 9.18
N ASP A 109 -1.65 -6.34 9.75
CA ASP A 109 -2.62 -7.39 9.41
C ASP A 109 -3.30 -7.20 8.03
N ALA A 110 -2.62 -6.50 7.12
CA ALA A 110 -3.11 -6.28 5.78
C ALA A 110 -2.90 -7.55 4.93
N PRO A 111 -3.82 -7.87 4.02
CA PRO A 111 -3.68 -9.01 3.12
C PRO A 111 -2.37 -8.95 2.33
N SER A 112 -1.65 -10.08 2.27
CA SER A 112 -0.38 -10.21 1.53
C SER A 112 -0.49 -9.93 0.03
N SER A 113 -1.70 -9.90 -0.52
CA SER A 113 -1.98 -9.61 -1.92
C SER A 113 -2.18 -8.12 -2.22
N MET A 114 -2.14 -7.27 -1.19
CA MET A 114 -2.24 -5.83 -1.33
C MET A 114 -0.97 -5.28 -2.00
N THR A 115 -1.15 -4.41 -3.00
CA THR A 115 -0.04 -3.86 -3.80
C THR A 115 0.46 -2.51 -3.30
N SER A 116 -0.35 -1.79 -2.51
CA SER A 116 0.03 -0.54 -1.85
C SER A 116 -0.88 -0.23 -0.67
N PHE A 117 -0.39 0.60 0.24
CA PHE A 117 -1.20 1.34 1.20
C PHE A 117 -1.50 2.73 0.64
N GLN A 118 -2.76 3.15 0.72
CA GLN A 118 -3.14 4.52 0.40
C GLN A 118 -2.56 5.49 1.42
N VAL A 119 -2.59 5.09 2.69
CA VAL A 119 -2.14 5.89 3.84
C VAL A 119 -1.36 4.97 4.78
N MET A 120 -0.25 5.47 5.32
CA MET A 120 0.47 4.88 6.44
C MET A 120 0.62 5.95 7.51
N ALA A 121 0.12 5.68 8.71
CA ALA A 121 0.22 6.55 9.86
C ALA A 121 1.19 5.95 10.87
N LEU A 122 2.21 6.71 11.23
CA LEU A 122 3.20 6.34 12.23
C LEU A 122 3.30 7.45 13.26
N GLU A 123 2.87 7.15 14.49
CA GLU A 123 2.85 8.13 15.58
C GLU A 123 2.17 9.44 15.18
N ARG A 124 1.01 9.30 14.49
CA ARG A 124 0.16 10.39 13.97
C ARG A 124 0.74 11.18 12.79
N VAL A 125 1.92 10.83 12.29
CA VAL A 125 2.44 11.37 11.03
C VAL A 125 2.05 10.46 9.88
N VAL A 126 1.52 11.06 8.81
CA VAL A 126 0.90 10.35 7.71
C VAL A 126 1.76 10.42 6.45
N VAL A 127 1.90 9.28 5.77
CA VAL A 127 2.52 9.12 4.46
C VAL A 127 1.52 8.50 3.50
N ASN A 128 1.47 9.01 2.28
CA ASN A 128 0.54 8.54 1.26
C ASN A 128 1.24 7.62 0.25
N ASN A 129 0.45 6.72 -0.34
CA ASN A 129 0.83 5.87 -1.47
C ASN A 129 2.11 5.07 -1.22
N VAL A 130 2.13 4.26 -0.16
CA VAL A 130 3.27 3.39 0.18
C VAL A 130 3.16 2.09 -0.64
N PRO A 131 4.06 1.81 -1.58
CA PRO A 131 3.99 0.60 -2.39
C PRO A 131 4.49 -0.63 -1.63
N ILE A 132 3.86 -1.78 -1.90
CA ILE A 132 4.24 -3.09 -1.38
C ILE A 132 4.93 -3.86 -2.51
N ARG A 133 6.24 -4.07 -2.35
CA ARG A 133 7.10 -4.75 -3.33
C ARG A 133 6.83 -6.24 -3.31
N GLY A 134 6.83 -6.87 -4.49
CA GLY A 134 6.66 -8.33 -4.61
C GLY A 134 5.25 -8.82 -4.27
N ALA A 135 4.30 -7.92 -4.00
CA ALA A 135 2.89 -8.26 -3.98
C ALA A 135 2.49 -8.73 -5.38
N THR A 136 2.22 -10.01 -5.52
CA THR A 136 1.50 -10.49 -6.69
C THR A 136 0.08 -9.96 -6.53
N PRO A 137 -0.47 -9.19 -7.49
CA PRO A 137 -1.85 -8.75 -7.39
C PRO A 137 -2.71 -9.99 -7.13
N THR A 138 -3.66 -9.92 -6.19
CA THR A 138 -4.73 -10.93 -6.16
C THR A 138 -5.22 -11.06 -7.59
N PRO A 139 -5.30 -12.29 -8.15
CA PRO A 139 -5.97 -12.46 -9.42
C PRO A 139 -7.29 -11.73 -9.31
N ALA A 140 -7.52 -10.74 -10.19
CA ALA A 140 -8.84 -10.13 -10.28
C ALA A 140 -9.86 -11.28 -10.31
N PRO A 141 -11.00 -11.18 -9.59
CA PRO A 141 -12.06 -12.16 -9.76
C PRO A 141 -12.20 -12.37 -11.26
N ALA A 142 -12.09 -13.63 -11.70
CA ALA A 142 -12.10 -13.96 -13.12
C ALA A 142 -13.20 -13.10 -13.76
N PRO A 143 -12.93 -12.39 -14.87
CA PRO A 143 -13.93 -11.56 -15.51
C PRO A 143 -15.21 -12.38 -15.55
N ILE A 144 -16.28 -11.90 -14.89
CA ILE A 144 -17.57 -12.57 -15.03
C ILE A 144 -17.78 -12.53 -16.53
N LYS A 145 -17.65 -13.71 -17.17
CA LYS A 145 -17.81 -13.83 -18.60
C LYS A 145 -19.15 -13.17 -18.87
N PRO A 146 -19.20 -12.09 -19.66
CA PRO A 146 -20.47 -11.53 -20.08
C PRO A 146 -21.29 -12.72 -20.60
N PRO A 147 -22.56 -12.88 -20.18
CA PRO A 147 -23.38 -13.97 -20.69
C PRO A 147 -23.22 -13.97 -22.21
N THR A 148 -22.76 -15.12 -22.72
CA THR A 148 -22.50 -15.37 -24.13
C THR A 148 -23.66 -14.77 -24.90
N THR A 149 -23.39 -13.72 -25.69
CA THR A 149 -24.31 -12.96 -26.54
C THR A 149 -25.70 -13.59 -26.65
N GLY A 150 -26.52 -13.32 -25.64
CA GLY A 150 -27.92 -13.69 -25.55
C GLY A 150 -28.70 -12.40 -25.45
N SER A 151 -28.82 -11.71 -26.59
CA SER A 151 -29.71 -10.57 -26.83
C SER A 151 -29.57 -9.39 -25.86
N THR A 152 -29.22 -8.22 -26.40
CA THR A 152 -29.33 -6.90 -25.75
C THR A 152 -30.77 -6.54 -25.30
N ALA A 153 -31.74 -7.45 -25.45
CA ALA A 153 -33.13 -7.28 -25.04
C ALA A 153 -33.42 -7.53 -23.54
N ASN A 154 -32.49 -8.12 -22.78
CA ASN A 154 -32.80 -8.70 -21.47
C ASN A 154 -32.41 -7.85 -20.25
N TYR A 155 -31.89 -6.63 -20.42
CA TYR A 155 -31.44 -5.81 -19.29
C TYR A 155 -31.84 -4.34 -19.46
N ASN A 156 -32.27 -3.72 -18.37
CA ASN A 156 -32.31 -2.28 -18.21
C ASN A 156 -30.93 -1.81 -17.73
N ALA A 157 -30.33 -0.85 -18.44
CA ALA A 157 -29.11 -0.19 -18.01
C ALA A 157 -29.45 1.19 -17.45
N VAL A 158 -29.04 1.45 -16.21
CA VAL A 158 -29.10 2.78 -15.59
C VAL A 158 -27.67 3.29 -15.43
N LEU A 159 -27.37 4.42 -16.08
CA LEU A 159 -26.10 5.11 -15.97
C LEU A 159 -26.24 6.19 -14.89
N SER A 160 -25.32 6.20 -13.93
CA SER A 160 -25.29 7.16 -12.83
C SER A 160 -23.87 7.68 -12.60
N ASN A 161 -23.72 8.77 -11.86
CA ASN A 161 -22.42 9.36 -11.51
C ASN A 161 -21.52 9.66 -12.71
N CYS A 162 -22.12 10.07 -13.83
CA CYS A 162 -21.37 10.42 -15.03
C CYS A 162 -20.53 11.69 -14.80
N LYS A 163 -19.22 11.58 -14.99
CA LYS A 163 -18.30 12.73 -15.02
C LYS A 163 -17.73 12.88 -16.41
N ALA A 164 -17.90 14.06 -16.99
CA ALA A 164 -17.24 14.44 -18.23
C ALA A 164 -15.80 14.87 -17.92
N ASP A 165 -14.84 14.41 -18.70
CA ASP A 165 -13.49 14.96 -18.69
C ASP A 165 -13.38 16.19 -19.61
N ALA A 166 -12.24 16.89 -19.53
CA ALA A 166 -11.94 18.06 -20.35
C ALA A 166 -11.86 17.77 -21.87
N LYS A 167 -11.92 16.49 -22.26
CA LYS A 167 -11.89 16.02 -23.66
C LYS A 167 -13.26 15.51 -24.12
N GLY A 168 -14.31 15.66 -23.31
CA GLY A 168 -15.68 15.27 -23.63
C GLY A 168 -16.01 13.79 -23.43
N VAL A 169 -15.15 13.02 -22.75
CA VAL A 169 -15.43 11.62 -22.41
C VAL A 169 -16.21 11.55 -21.10
N LEU A 170 -17.39 10.94 -21.15
CA LEU A 170 -18.24 10.70 -19.98
C LEU A 170 -17.92 9.33 -19.38
N THR A 171 -17.39 9.33 -18.16
CA THR A 171 -17.19 8.12 -17.36
C THR A 171 -18.35 7.99 -16.38
N CYS A 172 -19.16 6.94 -16.52
CA CYS A 172 -20.34 6.67 -15.71
C CYS A 172 -20.21 5.34 -14.96
N THR A 173 -20.91 5.21 -13.84
CA THR A 173 -21.21 3.91 -13.23
C THR A 173 -22.46 3.33 -13.87
N ALA A 174 -22.37 2.12 -14.41
CA ALA A 174 -23.51 1.41 -15.00
C ALA A 174 -24.06 0.35 -14.03
N VAL A 175 -25.37 0.38 -13.78
CA VAL A 175 -26.10 -0.70 -13.10
C VAL A 175 -26.98 -1.39 -14.13
N LEU A 176 -26.80 -2.70 -14.29
CA LEU A 176 -27.59 -3.54 -15.18
C LEU A 176 -28.61 -4.35 -14.36
N THR A 177 -29.89 -4.20 -14.67
CA THR A 177 -30.98 -4.97 -14.04
C THR A 177 -31.64 -5.85 -15.08
N PRO A 178 -31.82 -7.17 -14.86
CA PRO A 178 -32.56 -8.01 -15.78
C PRO A 178 -33.99 -7.48 -15.99
N ARG A 179 -34.46 -7.46 -17.24
CA ARG A 179 -35.89 -7.31 -17.54
C ARG A 179 -36.55 -8.65 -17.19
N ARG A 180 -37.55 -8.60 -16.30
CA ARG A 180 -38.41 -9.75 -16.02
C ARG A 180 -39.38 -9.96 -17.18
#